data_AF-A0A432T3Y8-F1
#
_entry.id   AF-A0A432T3Y8-F1
#
_cell.length_a   1.000
_cell.length_b   1.000
_cell.length_c   1.000
_cell.angle_alpha   90.00
_cell.angle_beta   90.00
_cell.angle_gamma   90.00
#
_symmetry.space_group_name_H-M   'P 1'
#
loop_
_entity.id
_entity.type
_entity.pdbx_description
1 polymer ?
#
loop_
_entity_poly.entity_id
_entity_poly.type
_entity_poly.pdbx_seq_one_letter_code
_entity_poly.pdbx_strand_id
1 'polypeptide(L)'
;MSYGLEHAPIKKVLKWKLGGFFKKKRSWVKDDDFRLNVHTLNASDLQRDDDFIVWLGHATFYIQLDGVKILTDPVFGDILLIPRLVEFPLDAMLLEPDVILISHGHYDHLDIKSLARLDIYAKGTQIIMPLNLSSYLQSGANVVELDWYESYEDGG
;
A
#
# COMPACT_ATOMS: atom_id res chain seq x y z
N MET A 1 47.32 6.26 0.11
CA MET A 1 46.42 6.97 -0.84
C MET A 1 45.47 7.81 -0.02
N SER A 2 45.76 9.10 0.16
CA SER A 2 44.90 10.02 0.91
C SER A 2 43.76 10.50 0.01
N TYR A 3 42.53 10.13 0.32
CA TYR A 3 41.37 10.74 -0.32
C TYR A 3 41.23 12.17 0.22
N GLY A 4 41.68 13.14 -0.57
CA GLY A 4 41.45 14.55 -0.30
C GLY A 4 39.96 14.86 -0.48
N LEU A 5 39.28 15.13 0.63
CA LEU A 5 37.97 15.79 0.60
C LEU A 5 38.20 17.25 0.23
N GLU A 6 38.29 17.54 -1.08
CA GLU A 6 38.16 18.92 -1.55
C GLU A 6 36.76 19.42 -1.18
N HIS A 7 36.70 20.35 -0.22
CA HIS A 7 35.47 21.02 0.15
C HIS A 7 34.82 21.61 -1.10
N ALA A 8 33.60 21.18 -1.42
CA ALA A 8 32.86 21.76 -2.53
C ALA A 8 32.82 23.29 -2.37
N PRO A 9 33.23 24.07 -3.39
CA PRO A 9 33.38 25.51 -3.24
C PRO A 9 32.05 26.12 -2.80
N ILE A 10 32.09 27.04 -1.82
CA ILE A 10 30.90 27.69 -1.23
C ILE A 10 29.96 28.26 -2.32
N LYS A 11 30.51 28.66 -3.47
CA LYS A 11 29.76 29.08 -4.66
C LYS A 11 28.82 28.01 -5.21
N LYS A 12 29.18 26.71 -5.19
CA LYS A 12 28.30 25.60 -5.58
C LYS A 12 27.15 25.42 -4.60
N VAL A 13 27.41 25.53 -3.29
CA VAL A 13 26.37 25.44 -2.25
C VAL A 13 25.41 26.62 -2.32
N LEU A 14 25.94 27.84 -2.50
CA LEU A 14 25.14 29.04 -2.73
C LEU A 14 24.34 28.94 -4.03
N LYS A 15 24.91 28.42 -5.12
CA LYS A 15 24.18 28.17 -6.37
C LYS A 15 23.06 27.16 -6.19
N TRP A 16 23.21 26.14 -5.35
CA TRP A 16 22.15 25.19 -5.04
C TRP A 16 21.05 25.83 -4.19
N LYS A 17 21.42 26.60 -3.16
CA LYS A 17 20.47 27.34 -2.30
C LYS A 17 19.72 28.44 -3.06
N LEU A 18 20.38 29.16 -3.97
CA LEU A 18 19.82 30.32 -4.69
C LEU A 18 19.22 29.93 -6.05
N GLY A 19 19.72 28.86 -6.68
CA GLY A 19 19.24 28.38 -7.99
C GLY A 19 17.84 27.77 -7.95
N GLY A 20 17.32 27.44 -6.76
CA GLY A 20 15.93 27.05 -6.57
C GLY A 20 14.93 28.20 -6.77
N PHE A 21 15.35 29.45 -6.52
CA PHE A 21 14.48 30.63 -6.62
C PHE A 21 14.18 31.06 -8.06
N PHE A 22 15.06 30.72 -9.01
CA PHE A 22 14.93 31.08 -10.43
C PHE A 22 14.62 29.89 -11.34
N LYS A 23 14.47 28.68 -10.78
CA LYS A 23 13.84 27.60 -11.55
C LYS A 23 12.40 28.03 -11.78
N LYS A 24 12.09 28.38 -13.04
CA LYS A 24 10.73 28.43 -13.59
C LYS A 24 9.98 27.29 -12.91
N LYS A 25 8.94 27.59 -12.12
CA LYS A 25 8.04 26.55 -11.58
C LYS A 25 7.80 25.64 -12.76
N ARG A 26 8.22 24.36 -12.67
CA ARG A 26 7.77 23.38 -13.64
C ARG A 26 6.27 23.59 -13.66
N SER A 27 5.72 24.04 -14.79
CA SER A 27 4.29 23.98 -14.98
C SER A 27 4.04 22.50 -14.93
N TRP A 28 3.65 22.00 -13.75
CA TRP A 28 3.07 20.69 -13.62
C TRP A 28 2.04 20.64 -14.72
N VAL A 29 2.24 19.67 -15.62
CA VAL A 29 1.43 19.53 -16.82
C VAL A 29 -0.02 19.63 -16.38
N LYS A 30 -0.74 20.52 -17.08
CA LYS A 30 -2.16 20.80 -16.96
C LYS A 30 -2.95 19.53 -16.63
N ASP A 31 -3.87 19.65 -15.67
CA ASP A 31 -5.19 19.01 -15.67
C ASP A 31 -5.25 17.72 -16.48
N ASP A 32 -4.57 16.68 -16.00
CA ASP A 32 -4.84 15.33 -16.47
C ASP A 32 -6.12 14.89 -15.75
N ASP A 33 -7.26 15.36 -16.25
CA ASP A 33 -8.60 14.97 -15.79
C ASP A 33 -8.90 13.49 -16.09
N PHE A 34 -7.93 12.77 -16.65
CA PHE A 34 -8.01 11.35 -16.87
C PHE A 34 -8.32 10.62 -15.55
N ARG A 35 -9.48 9.98 -15.53
CA ARG A 35 -9.87 9.03 -14.49
C ARG A 35 -9.94 7.66 -15.13
N LEU A 36 -9.35 6.68 -14.46
CA LEU A 36 -9.50 5.28 -14.87
C LEU A 36 -10.99 4.91 -14.80
N ASN A 37 -11.49 4.20 -15.80
CA ASN A 37 -12.84 3.65 -15.74
C ASN A 37 -12.91 2.63 -14.59
N VAL A 38 -13.78 2.89 -13.63
CA VAL A 38 -14.00 1.98 -12.49
C VAL A 38 -15.06 0.97 -12.88
N HIS A 39 -14.70 -0.31 -12.79
CA HIS A 39 -15.66 -1.40 -12.86
C HIS A 39 -16.16 -1.69 -11.45
N THR A 40 -17.43 -1.43 -11.17
CA THR A 40 -18.04 -1.79 -9.89
C THR A 40 -18.10 -3.30 -9.77
N LEU A 41 -17.66 -3.81 -8.62
CA LEU A 41 -17.63 -5.23 -8.31
C LEU A 41 -18.71 -5.55 -7.26
N ASN A 42 -19.29 -6.73 -7.39
CA ASN A 42 -20.22 -7.30 -6.43
C ASN A 42 -19.61 -8.55 -5.78
N ALA A 43 -20.27 -9.07 -4.76
CA ALA A 43 -19.81 -10.29 -4.07
C ALA A 43 -19.60 -11.49 -5.02
N SER A 44 -20.43 -11.63 -6.05
CA SER A 44 -20.31 -12.71 -7.05
C SER A 44 -19.02 -12.64 -7.86
N ASP A 45 -18.46 -11.45 -8.06
CA ASP A 45 -17.20 -11.28 -8.81
C ASP A 45 -15.99 -11.77 -8.00
N LEU A 46 -16.15 -11.87 -6.68
CA LEU A 46 -15.14 -12.35 -5.73
C LEU A 46 -15.36 -13.81 -5.28
N GLN A 47 -16.56 -14.36 -5.50
CA GLN A 47 -16.93 -15.74 -5.15
C GLN A 47 -16.80 -16.65 -6.36
N ARG A 48 -15.57 -16.83 -6.82
CA ARG A 48 -15.23 -17.69 -7.96
C ARG A 48 -14.42 -18.89 -7.48
N ASP A 49 -14.45 -19.98 -8.24
CA ASP A 49 -13.66 -21.17 -7.94
C ASP A 49 -12.27 -21.16 -8.62
N ASP A 50 -12.08 -20.30 -9.63
CA ASP A 50 -10.83 -20.18 -10.37
C ASP A 50 -9.87 -19.15 -9.76
N ASP A 51 -8.59 -19.23 -10.12
CA ASP A 51 -7.60 -18.24 -9.72
C ASP A 51 -7.85 -16.91 -10.44
N PHE A 52 -7.74 -15.82 -9.70
CA PHE A 52 -7.91 -14.49 -10.27
C PHE A 52 -7.14 -13.42 -9.49
N ILE A 53 -6.95 -12.28 -10.15
CA ILE A 53 -6.42 -11.08 -9.54
C ILE A 53 -7.33 -9.90 -9.88
N VAL A 54 -7.69 -9.13 -8.86
CA VAL A 54 -8.39 -7.86 -8.98
C VAL A 54 -7.46 -6.76 -8.51
N TRP A 55 -7.21 -5.79 -9.38
CA TRP A 55 -6.55 -4.56 -8.98
C TRP A 55 -7.57 -3.59 -8.40
N LEU A 56 -7.44 -3.28 -7.11
CA LEU A 56 -8.33 -2.40 -6.37
C LEU A 56 -7.77 -0.99 -6.21
N GLY A 57 -6.70 -0.65 -6.95
CA GLY A 57 -6.04 0.65 -6.96
C GLY A 57 -4.80 0.72 -6.07
N HIS A 58 -3.85 1.60 -6.44
CA HIS A 58 -2.53 1.69 -5.81
C HIS A 58 -1.84 0.31 -5.75
N ALA A 59 -1.34 -0.11 -4.59
CA ALA A 59 -0.76 -1.42 -4.32
C ALA A 59 -1.78 -2.42 -3.75
N THR A 60 -3.07 -2.08 -3.76
CA THR A 60 -4.12 -2.97 -3.27
C THR A 60 -4.56 -3.95 -4.35
N PHE A 61 -4.22 -5.23 -4.16
CA PHE A 61 -4.67 -6.34 -4.99
C PHE A 61 -5.43 -7.34 -4.14
N TYR A 62 -6.55 -7.82 -4.66
CA TYR A 62 -7.24 -8.99 -4.12
C TYR A 62 -6.99 -10.16 -5.07
N ILE A 63 -6.34 -11.19 -4.56
CA ILE A 63 -5.83 -12.32 -5.33
C ILE A 63 -6.45 -13.57 -4.75
N GLN A 64 -7.03 -14.41 -5.61
CA GLN A 64 -7.33 -15.78 -5.26
C GLN A 64 -6.35 -16.68 -6.00
N LEU A 65 -5.62 -17.50 -5.25
CA LEU A 65 -4.64 -18.43 -5.80
C LEU A 65 -4.73 -19.75 -5.03
N ASP A 66 -4.99 -20.84 -5.73
CA ASP A 66 -5.18 -22.19 -5.16
C ASP A 66 -6.21 -22.20 -4.01
N GLY A 67 -7.27 -21.40 -4.16
CA GLY A 67 -8.34 -21.26 -3.16
C GLY A 67 -8.03 -20.35 -1.97
N VAL A 68 -6.80 -19.81 -1.86
CA VAL A 68 -6.41 -18.86 -0.81
C VAL A 68 -6.63 -17.43 -1.29
N LYS A 69 -7.31 -16.63 -0.47
CA LYS A 69 -7.61 -15.21 -0.75
C LYS A 69 -6.60 -14.30 -0.06
N ILE A 70 -5.81 -13.61 -0.87
CA ILE A 70 -4.72 -12.73 -0.45
C ILE A 70 -5.11 -11.28 -0.75
N LEU A 71 -4.96 -10.39 0.23
CA LEU A 71 -5.11 -8.95 0.05
C LEU A 71 -3.79 -8.24 0.34
N THR A 72 -3.27 -7.49 -0.63
CA THR A 72 -2.02 -6.73 -0.46
C THR A 72 -2.31 -5.28 -0.08
N ASP A 73 -1.48 -4.69 0.78
CA ASP A 73 -1.40 -3.23 1.06
C ASP A 73 -2.75 -2.49 0.97
N PRO A 74 -3.73 -2.82 1.85
CA PRO A 74 -5.10 -2.35 1.70
C PRO A 74 -5.22 -0.84 1.95
N VAL A 75 -5.63 -0.11 0.91
CA VAL A 75 -5.95 1.31 0.96
C VAL A 75 -7.24 1.60 0.18
N PHE A 76 -8.31 1.89 0.91
CA PHE A 76 -9.67 2.04 0.36
C PHE A 76 -10.13 3.50 0.24
N GLY A 77 -9.30 4.45 0.66
CA GLY A 77 -9.66 5.87 0.69
C GLY A 77 -8.48 6.79 0.47
N ASP A 78 -8.62 8.03 0.94
CA ASP A 78 -7.59 9.07 0.84
C ASP A 78 -6.39 8.75 1.75
N ILE A 79 -5.18 8.96 1.22
CA ILE A 79 -3.93 8.81 1.98
C ILE A 79 -3.46 10.21 2.37
N LEU A 80 -3.46 10.54 3.67
CA LEU A 80 -2.86 11.75 4.24
C LEU A 80 -2.75 12.96 3.29
N LEU A 81 -3.86 13.68 3.07
CA LEU A 81 -3.96 14.87 2.20
C LEU A 81 -3.81 14.63 0.69
N ILE A 82 -3.62 13.37 0.26
CA ILE A 82 -3.63 12.94 -1.13
C ILE A 82 -4.99 12.26 -1.39
N PRO A 83 -5.91 12.92 -2.11
CA PRO A 83 -7.21 12.35 -2.39
C PRO A 83 -7.09 11.18 -3.36
N ARG A 84 -7.91 10.16 -3.15
CA ARG A 84 -8.06 9.08 -4.11
C ARG A 84 -8.75 9.62 -5.36
N LEU A 85 -8.17 9.37 -6.53
CA LEU A 85 -8.70 9.90 -7.80
C LEU A 85 -9.89 9.11 -8.34
N VAL A 86 -10.08 7.87 -7.92
CA VAL A 86 -11.18 7.01 -8.37
C VAL A 86 -11.83 6.36 -7.17
N GLU A 87 -13.15 6.21 -7.20
CA GLU A 87 -13.88 5.55 -6.12
C GLU A 87 -13.42 4.10 -5.94
N PHE A 88 -13.56 3.60 -4.72
CA PHE A 88 -13.29 2.20 -4.44
C PHE A 88 -14.41 1.34 -5.06
N PRO A 89 -14.10 0.27 -5.81
CA PRO A 89 -15.07 -0.36 -6.71
C PRO A 89 -16.12 -1.23 -6.00
N LEU A 90 -16.08 -1.38 -4.68
CA LEU A 90 -16.97 -2.22 -3.89
C LEU A 90 -17.04 -1.78 -2.42
N ASP A 91 -17.90 -2.41 -1.63
CA ASP A 91 -17.82 -2.34 -0.18
C ASP A 91 -16.62 -3.18 0.32
N ALA A 92 -15.72 -2.57 1.09
CA ALA A 92 -14.55 -3.24 1.65
C ALA A 92 -14.91 -4.44 2.53
N MET A 93 -16.09 -4.45 3.16
CA MET A 93 -16.55 -5.60 3.96
C MET A 93 -16.78 -6.87 3.13
N LEU A 94 -16.96 -6.74 1.81
CA LEU A 94 -17.07 -7.89 0.91
C LEU A 94 -15.71 -8.55 0.61
N LEU A 95 -14.60 -7.88 0.94
CA LEU A 95 -13.28 -8.49 0.88
C LEU A 95 -13.13 -9.40 2.09
N GLU A 96 -13.04 -10.69 1.82
CA GLU A 96 -12.85 -11.72 2.83
C GLU A 96 -11.49 -12.40 2.62
N PRO A 97 -10.36 -11.71 2.88
CA PRO A 97 -9.05 -12.32 2.72
C PRO A 97 -8.76 -13.31 3.86
N ASP A 98 -8.14 -14.43 3.49
CA ASP A 98 -7.53 -15.36 4.43
C ASP A 98 -6.21 -14.78 4.94
N VAL A 99 -5.45 -14.12 4.05
CA VAL A 99 -4.16 -13.50 4.35
C VAL A 99 -4.11 -12.04 3.87
N ILE A 100 -3.60 -11.15 4.71
CA ILE A 100 -3.24 -9.78 4.35
C ILE A 100 -1.73 -9.64 4.36
N LEU A 101 -1.17 -9.15 3.25
CA LEU A 101 0.26 -8.86 3.11
C LEU A 101 0.50 -7.36 3.18
N ILE A 102 1.31 -6.91 4.14
CA ILE A 102 1.79 -5.53 4.23
C ILE A 102 3.24 -5.48 3.80
N SER A 103 3.57 -4.68 2.80
CA SER A 103 4.93 -4.59 2.28
C SER A 103 5.84 -3.72 3.16
N HIS A 104 5.34 -2.58 3.67
CA HIS A 104 6.08 -1.67 4.55
C HIS A 104 5.18 -0.66 5.28
N GLY A 105 5.74 0.04 6.27
CA GLY A 105 5.01 0.92 7.19
C GLY A 105 4.72 2.35 6.70
N HIS A 106 4.68 2.61 5.40
CA HIS A 106 4.24 3.93 4.90
C HIS A 106 2.72 3.99 4.79
N TYR A 107 2.14 5.19 4.92
CA TYR A 107 0.68 5.38 4.96
C TYR A 107 -0.07 4.96 3.69
N ASP A 108 0.62 4.88 2.56
CA ASP A 108 0.09 4.41 1.28
C ASP A 108 0.11 2.87 1.16
N HIS A 109 0.66 2.16 2.14
CA HIS A 109 0.72 0.69 2.18
C HIS A 109 0.18 0.09 3.50
N LEU A 110 0.34 0.79 4.62
CA LEU A 110 -0.21 0.46 5.94
C LEU A 110 -1.25 1.52 6.36
N ASP A 111 -2.48 1.38 5.87
CA ASP A 111 -3.59 2.24 6.27
C ASP A 111 -4.49 1.56 7.32
N ILE A 112 -4.32 1.98 8.58
CA ILE A 112 -5.07 1.44 9.73
C ILE A 112 -6.58 1.64 9.56
N LYS A 113 -7.01 2.70 8.86
CA LYS A 113 -8.44 2.95 8.61
C LYS A 113 -9.02 1.93 7.65
N SER A 114 -8.28 1.55 6.61
CA SER A 114 -8.68 0.51 5.67
C SER A 114 -8.69 -0.86 6.32
N LEU A 115 -7.68 -1.20 7.12
CA LEU A 115 -7.67 -2.44 7.91
C LEU A 115 -8.88 -2.52 8.86
N ALA A 116 -9.25 -1.42 9.51
CA ALA A 116 -10.41 -1.37 10.42
C ALA A 116 -11.77 -1.50 9.71
N ARG A 117 -11.84 -1.37 8.38
CA ARG A 117 -13.06 -1.61 7.59
C ARG A 117 -13.25 -3.08 7.24
N LEU A 118 -12.23 -3.92 7.45
CA LEU A 118 -12.28 -5.35 7.19
C LEU A 118 -12.69 -6.10 8.46
N ASP A 119 -13.36 -7.23 8.29
CA ASP A 119 -13.76 -8.12 9.39
C ASP A 119 -12.64 -9.11 9.78
N ILE A 120 -11.40 -8.60 9.87
CA ILE A 120 -10.18 -9.41 10.05
C ILE A 120 -10.17 -10.17 11.39
N TYR A 121 -10.76 -9.60 12.44
CA TYR A 121 -10.75 -10.17 13.78
C TYR A 121 -11.75 -11.32 13.93
N ALA A 122 -12.96 -11.18 13.38
CA ALA A 122 -13.97 -12.24 13.48
C ALA A 122 -13.62 -13.46 12.60
N LYS A 123 -12.90 -13.23 11.49
CA LYS A 123 -12.53 -14.26 10.52
C LYS A 123 -11.19 -14.93 10.77
N GLY A 124 -10.40 -14.42 11.73
CA GLY A 124 -9.08 -14.96 12.01
C GLY A 124 -8.06 -14.73 10.89
N THR A 125 -8.29 -13.72 10.04
CA THR A 125 -7.40 -13.37 8.92
C THR A 125 -5.96 -13.22 9.40
N GLN A 126 -5.03 -13.91 8.75
CA GLN A 126 -3.60 -13.81 9.03
C GLN A 126 -3.04 -12.53 8.41
N ILE A 127 -2.39 -11.69 9.20
CA ILE A 127 -1.66 -10.53 8.70
C ILE A 127 -0.17 -10.84 8.72
N ILE A 128 0.51 -10.68 7.59
CA ILE A 128 1.96 -10.83 7.46
C ILE A 128 2.55 -9.45 7.15
N MET A 129 3.53 -9.02 7.94
CA MET A 129 4.12 -7.68 7.83
C MET A 129 5.58 -7.63 8.25
N PRO A 130 6.31 -6.55 7.93
CA PRO A 130 7.65 -6.32 8.46
C PRO A 130 7.71 -6.22 9.99
N LEU A 131 8.90 -6.47 10.53
CA LEU A 131 9.23 -6.33 11.94
C LEU A 131 8.77 -4.98 12.54
N ASN A 132 8.24 -5.04 13.76
CA ASN A 132 7.81 -3.93 14.61
C ASN A 132 6.59 -3.11 14.11
N LEU A 133 5.89 -3.55 13.06
CA LEU A 133 4.70 -2.86 12.55
C LEU A 133 3.39 -3.30 13.23
N SER A 134 3.37 -4.43 13.92
CA SER A 134 2.19 -4.91 14.66
C SER A 134 1.72 -3.94 15.74
N SER A 135 2.62 -3.10 16.25
CA SER A 135 2.33 -2.06 17.24
C SER A 135 1.30 -1.03 16.78
N TYR A 136 1.06 -0.91 15.46
CA TYR A 136 0.04 -0.03 14.89
C TYR A 136 -1.36 -0.67 14.82
N LEU A 137 -1.48 -1.99 15.02
CA LEU A 137 -2.74 -2.72 14.95
C LEU A 137 -3.44 -2.77 16.32
N GLN A 138 -4.75 -3.00 16.32
CA GLN A 138 -5.47 -3.25 17.57
C GLN A 138 -5.08 -4.62 18.13
N SER A 139 -5.07 -4.74 19.45
CA SER A 139 -4.79 -5.99 20.16
C SER A 139 -5.72 -7.12 19.71
N GLY A 140 -5.17 -8.31 19.53
CA GLY A 140 -5.93 -9.50 19.11
C GLY A 140 -5.93 -9.75 17.60
N ALA A 141 -5.20 -8.95 16.83
CA ALA A 141 -4.94 -9.26 15.42
C ALA A 141 -4.05 -10.50 15.34
N ASN A 142 -4.34 -11.41 14.39
CA ASN A 142 -3.45 -12.53 14.10
C ASN A 142 -2.33 -12.01 13.19
N VAL A 143 -1.11 -11.86 13.73
CA VAL A 143 0.00 -11.19 13.05
C VAL A 143 1.25 -12.06 13.09
N VAL A 144 1.91 -12.17 11.94
CA VAL A 144 3.26 -12.71 11.79
C VAL A 144 4.14 -11.58 11.27
N GLU A 145 5.15 -11.22 12.05
CA GLU A 145 6.18 -10.28 11.63
C GLU A 145 7.38 -11.06 11.08
N LEU A 146 7.86 -10.67 9.90
CA LEU A 146 8.99 -11.32 9.24
C LEU A 146 10.10 -10.30 8.93
N ASP A 147 11.36 -10.74 9.06
CA ASP A 147 12.52 -10.07 8.50
C ASP A 147 12.78 -10.55 7.05
N TRP A 148 13.71 -9.88 6.36
CA TRP A 148 14.15 -10.30 5.04
C TRP A 148 14.59 -11.76 5.05
N TYR A 149 14.16 -12.52 4.04
CA TYR A 149 14.46 -13.94 3.85
C TYR A 149 13.83 -14.91 4.85
N GLU A 150 13.04 -14.43 5.82
CA GLU A 150 12.20 -15.31 6.62
C GLU A 150 10.98 -15.77 5.82
N SER A 151 10.43 -16.92 6.21
CA SER A 151 9.29 -17.55 5.54
C SER A 151 8.25 -17.96 6.58
N TYR A 152 6.99 -17.89 6.19
CA TYR A 152 5.86 -18.37 6.97
C TYR A 152 5.12 -19.46 6.18
N GLU A 153 4.78 -20.55 6.87
CA GLU A 153 3.99 -21.66 6.33
C GLU A 153 2.81 -21.91 7.28
N ASP A 154 1.58 -21.83 6.76
CA ASP A 154 0.34 -21.94 7.55
C ASP A 154 -0.15 -23.40 7.71
N GLY A 155 0.72 -24.37 7.44
CA GLY A 155 0.44 -25.79 7.65
C GLY A 155 -0.26 -26.53 6.50
N GLY A 156 -0.50 -25.91 5.34
CA GLY A 156 -0.98 -26.57 4.12
C GLY A 156 -1.40 -25.64 3.01
#